data_AF-A0A183U209-F1
#
_entry.id   AF-A0A183U209-F1
#
_cell.length_a   1.000
_cell.length_b   1.000
_cell.length_c   1.000
_cell.angle_alpha   90.00
_cell.angle_beta   90.00
_cell.angle_gamma   90.00
#
_symmetry.space_group_name_H-M   'P 1'
#
loop_
_entity.id
_entity.type
_entity.pdbx_description
1 polymer ?
#
loop_
_entity_poly.entity_id
_entity_poly.type
_entity_poly.pdbx_seq_one_letter_code
_entity_poly.pdbx_strand_id
1 'polypeptide(L)'
;MHVYLPVLLQSWSLTAIALDKFVHIINPTRAPVRVRQAALITLFIWLVCSLINIPYLMSFDLVDGAYYVPENATPFCGHFCDELNWHGETPRRLYGSTVMLLQVTLLWYLFISAIVNFS
;
A
#
# COMPACT_ATOMS: atom_id res chain seq x y z
N MET A 1 -9.45 3.14 -9.23
CA MET A 1 -9.33 3.28 -7.76
C MET A 1 -8.98 1.98 -7.03
N HIS A 2 -8.48 0.95 -7.73
CA HIS A 2 -8.07 -0.37 -7.19
C HIS A 2 -6.55 -0.52 -7.03
N VAL A 3 -5.78 0.58 -7.04
CA VAL A 3 -4.35 0.53 -7.36
C VAL A 3 -3.44 0.54 -6.11
N TYR A 4 -3.87 1.09 -4.98
CA TYR A 4 -2.98 1.32 -3.83
C TYR A 4 -2.56 0.03 -3.11
N LEU A 5 -3.49 -0.85 -2.75
CA LEU A 5 -3.19 -2.12 -2.09
C LEU A 5 -2.27 -3.05 -2.91
N PRO A 6 -2.56 -3.35 -4.20
CA PRO A 6 -1.70 -4.24 -4.97
C PRO A 6 -0.33 -3.62 -5.27
N VAL A 7 -0.25 -2.30 -5.46
CA VAL A 7 1.05 -1.62 -5.65
C VAL A 7 1.90 -1.70 -4.39
N LEU A 8 1.32 -1.43 -3.21
CA LEU A 8 2.01 -1.60 -1.94
C LEU A 8 2.52 -3.04 -1.78
N LEU A 9 1.63 -4.03 -1.86
CA LEU A 9 2.01 -5.44 -1.71
C LEU A 9 3.11 -5.85 -2.68
N GLN A 10 3.03 -5.42 -3.95
CA GLN A 10 4.02 -5.74 -4.97
C GLN A 10 5.37 -5.08 -4.69
N SER A 11 5.40 -3.79 -4.36
CA SER A 11 6.66 -3.08 -4.05
C SER A 11 7.37 -3.70 -2.85
N TRP A 12 6.66 -3.95 -1.75
CA TRP A 12 7.25 -4.54 -0.54
C TRP A 12 7.73 -5.97 -0.75
N SER A 13 6.98 -6.77 -1.52
CA SER A 13 7.39 -8.14 -1.87
C SER A 13 8.64 -8.15 -2.77
N LEU A 14 8.70 -7.28 -3.78
CA LEU A 14 9.87 -7.16 -4.66
C LEU A 14 11.11 -6.72 -3.88
N THR A 15 10.99 -5.77 -2.96
CA THR A 15 12.11 -5.35 -2.10
C THR A 15 12.59 -6.49 -1.20
N ALA A 16 11.67 -7.26 -0.59
CA ALA A 16 12.04 -8.42 0.22
C ALA A 16 12.79 -9.49 -0.59
N ILE A 17 12.33 -9.79 -1.81
CA ILE A 17 13.01 -10.72 -2.72
C ILE A 17 14.38 -10.19 -3.14
N ALA A 18 14.48 -8.90 -3.48
CA ALA A 18 15.74 -8.28 -3.89
C ALA A 18 16.77 -8.30 -2.77
N LEU A 19 16.35 -8.06 -1.53
CA LEU A 19 17.20 -8.14 -0.34
C LEU A 19 17.70 -9.56 -0.07
N ASP A 20 16.84 -10.57 -0.17
CA ASP A 20 17.22 -11.98 -0.01
C ASP A 20 18.32 -12.37 -1.01
N LYS A 21 18.15 -11.98 -2.29
CA LYS A 21 19.16 -12.20 -3.33
C LYS A 21 20.46 -11.42 -3.09
N PHE A 22 20.37 -10.16 -2.68
CA PHE A 22 21.52 -9.31 -2.40
C PHE A 22 22.42 -9.90 -1.29
N VAL A 23 21.81 -10.32 -0.18
CA VAL A 23 22.54 -10.93 0.95
C VAL A 23 23.22 -12.23 0.53
N HIS A 24 22.56 -13.05 -0.29
CA HIS A 24 23.13 -14.31 -0.77
C HIS A 24 24.32 -14.10 -1.72
N ILE A 25 24.28 -13.06 -2.57
CA ILE A 25 25.39 -12.72 -3.48
C ILE A 25 26.61 -12.22 -2.71
N ILE A 26 26.42 -11.34 -1.72
CA ILE A 26 27.54 -10.78 -0.94
C ILE A 26 28.16 -11.83 0.00
N ASN A 27 27.32 -12.67 0.63
CA ASN A 27 27.78 -13.68 1.58
C ASN A 27 27.34 -15.09 1.15
N PRO A 28 28.08 -15.74 0.23
CA PRO A 28 27.72 -17.07 -0.30
C PRO A 28 27.76 -18.18 0.77
N THR A 29 28.40 -17.93 1.92
CA THR A 29 28.48 -18.87 3.06
C THR A 29 27.33 -18.72 4.06
N ARG A 30 26.51 -17.66 3.97
CA ARG A 30 25.31 -17.53 4.81
C ARG A 30 24.22 -18.46 4.31
N ALA A 31 23.66 -19.24 5.23
CA ALA A 31 22.52 -20.09 4.95
C ALA A 31 21.34 -19.23 4.40
N PRO A 32 20.66 -19.68 3.34
CA PRO A 32 19.52 -18.96 2.80
C PRO A 32 18.45 -18.79 3.88
N VAL A 33 17.67 -17.70 3.78
CA VAL A 33 16.57 -17.44 4.70
C VAL A 33 15.66 -18.67 4.73
N ARG A 34 15.39 -19.21 5.93
CA ARG A 34 14.58 -20.42 6.05
C ARG A 34 13.16 -20.12 5.56
N VAL A 35 12.51 -21.10 4.92
CA VAL A 35 11.13 -20.98 4.40
C VAL A 35 10.16 -20.44 5.46
N ARG A 36 10.34 -20.83 6.73
CA ARG A 36 9.55 -20.30 7.85
C ARG A 36 9.75 -18.80 8.08
N GLN A 37 10.97 -18.30 7.98
CA GLN A 37 11.28 -16.88 8.14
C GLN A 37 10.76 -16.08 6.95
N ALA A 38 10.92 -16.58 5.72
CA ALA A 38 10.35 -15.97 4.53
C ALA A 38 8.82 -15.88 4.60
N ALA A 39 8.15 -16.94 5.06
CA ALA A 39 6.70 -16.94 5.27
C ALA A 39 6.25 -15.92 6.31
N LEU A 40 6.99 -15.78 7.42
CA LEU A 40 6.70 -14.76 8.44
C LEU A 40 6.86 -13.33 7.89
N ILE A 41 7.91 -13.07 7.10
CA ILE A 41 8.14 -11.77 6.47
C ILE A 41 7.00 -11.44 5.50
N THR A 42 6.61 -12.39 4.64
CA THR A 42 5.51 -12.19 3.70
C THR A 42 4.18 -11.95 4.41
N LEU A 43 3.89 -12.70 5.48
CA LEU A 43 2.67 -12.53 6.26
C LEU A 43 2.65 -11.17 6.97
N PHE A 44 3.80 -10.72 7.50
CA PHE A 44 3.93 -9.40 8.10
C PHE A 44 3.70 -8.27 7.09
N ILE A 45 4.28 -8.37 5.88
CA ILE A 45 4.03 -7.41 4.79
C ILE A 45 2.54 -7.34 4.47
N TRP A 46 1.89 -8.49 4.35
CA TRP A 46 0.44 -8.56 4.11
C TRP A 46 -0.36 -7.87 5.20
N LEU A 47 -0.09 -8.15 6.48
CA LEU A 47 -0.80 -7.54 7.60
C LEU A 47 -0.63 -6.02 7.63
N VAL A 48 0.60 -5.52 7.47
CA VAL A 48 0.88 -4.07 7.47
C VAL A 48 0.19 -3.39 6.29
N CYS A 49 0.29 -3.96 5.09
CA CYS A 49 -0.42 -3.44 3.91
C CYS A 49 -1.93 -3.42 4.12
N SER A 50 -2.52 -4.50 4.66
CA SER A 50 -3.96 -4.55 4.95
C SER A 50 -4.35 -3.49 5.97
N LEU A 51 -3.62 -3.35 7.09
CA LEU A 51 -3.91 -2.37 8.15
C LEU A 51 -3.92 -0.94 7.63
N ILE A 52 -2.94 -0.56 6.80
CA ILE A 52 -2.88 0.78 6.19
C ILE A 52 -4.03 1.00 5.20
N ASN A 53 -4.62 -0.05 4.63
CA ASN A 53 -5.75 0.10 3.71
C ASN A 53 -7.12 0.11 4.40
N ILE A 54 -7.25 -0.33 5.65
CA ILE A 54 -8.53 -0.33 6.39
C ILE A 54 -9.23 1.05 6.43
N PRO A 55 -8.59 2.14 6.88
CA PRO A 55 -9.27 3.43 6.95
C PRO A 55 -9.68 3.94 5.56
N TYR A 56 -8.87 3.65 4.54
CA TYR A 56 -9.18 3.96 3.15
C TYR A 56 -10.41 3.19 2.65
N LEU A 57 -10.55 1.90 3.00
CA LEU A 57 -11.72 1.08 2.65
C LEU A 57 -13.00 1.58 3.34
N MET A 58 -12.90 2.07 4.58
CA MET A 58 -14.05 2.65 5.30
C MET A 58 -14.46 4.03 4.78
N SER A 59 -13.63 4.66 3.94
CA SER A 59 -13.95 5.97 3.37
C SER A 59 -14.88 5.91 2.15
N PHE A 60 -15.09 4.71 1.58
CA PHE A 60 -15.98 4.51 0.44
C PHE A 60 -17.43 4.36 0.88
N ASP A 61 -18.31 5.06 0.17
CA ASP A 61 -19.76 4.94 0.34
C ASP A 61 -20.44 4.76 -1.02
N LEU A 62 -21.60 4.11 -1.01
CA LEU A 62 -22.41 3.88 -2.21
C LEU A 62 -23.42 5.02 -2.34
N VAL A 63 -23.18 5.93 -3.28
CA VAL A 63 -24.01 7.10 -3.53
C VAL A 63 -24.91 6.88 -4.73
N ASP A 64 -26.17 7.30 -4.64
CA ASP A 64 -27.08 7.28 -5.79
C ASP A 64 -26.67 8.37 -6.79
N GLY A 65 -26.82 8.08 -8.09
CA GLY A 65 -26.55 9.02 -9.19
C GLY A 65 -27.38 10.31 -9.15
N ALA A 66 -28.43 10.35 -8.33
CA ALA A 66 -29.16 11.56 -7.97
C ALA A 66 -28.32 12.60 -7.19
N TYR A 67 -27.23 12.19 -6.53
CA TYR A 67 -26.36 13.08 -5.75
C TYR A 67 -25.52 14.03 -6.62
N TYR A 68 -25.22 13.64 -7.86
CA TYR A 68 -24.34 14.43 -8.77
C TYR A 68 -25.10 15.45 -9.63
N VAL A 69 -26.42 15.51 -9.50
CA VAL A 69 -27.30 16.27 -10.38
C VAL A 69 -28.13 17.26 -9.54
N PRO A 70 -28.30 18.52 -9.98
CA PRO A 70 -29.19 19.46 -9.30
C PRO A 70 -30.65 18.97 -9.32
N GLU A 71 -31.47 19.33 -8.31
CA GLU A 71 -32.84 18.84 -8.10
C GLU A 71 -33.79 18.92 -9.32
N ASN A 72 -33.47 19.75 -10.32
CA ASN A 72 -34.26 19.98 -11.53
C ASN A 72 -33.80 19.21 -12.77
N ALA A 73 -32.83 18.30 -12.67
CA ALA A 73 -32.32 17.52 -13.81
C ALA A 73 -32.50 16.01 -13.60
N THR A 74 -32.56 15.26 -14.70
CA THR A 74 -32.75 13.80 -14.65
C THR A 74 -31.59 13.13 -13.93
N PRO A 75 -31.82 12.41 -12.82
CA PRO A 75 -30.76 11.77 -12.06
C PRO A 75 -30.08 10.69 -12.91
N PHE A 76 -28.78 10.47 -12.69
CA PHE A 76 -28.09 9.35 -13.31
C PHE A 76 -28.65 8.04 -12.71
N CYS A 77 -29.03 7.09 -13.56
CA CYS A 77 -29.51 5.80 -13.11
C CYS A 77 -28.31 4.92 -12.70
N GLY A 78 -28.18 4.63 -11.41
CA GLY A 78 -27.15 3.73 -10.90
C GLY A 78 -26.61 4.15 -9.54
N HIS A 79 -25.94 3.21 -8.87
CA HIS A 79 -25.19 3.49 -7.66
C HIS A 79 -23.72 3.67 -8.04
N PHE A 80 -23.11 4.73 -7.55
CA PHE A 80 -21.70 5.05 -7.74
C PHE A 80 -20.98 4.88 -6.41
N CYS A 81 -19.78 4.32 -6.46
CA CYS A 81 -18.95 4.19 -5.27
C CYS A 81 -18.02 5.41 -5.21
N ASP A 82 -18.18 6.25 -4.19
CA ASP A 82 -17.41 7.49 -4.04
C ASP A 82 -16.86 7.63 -2.63
N GLU A 83 -15.79 8.39 -2.52
CA GLU A 83 -15.03 8.59 -1.29
C GLU A 83 -15.57 9.79 -0.50
N LEU A 84 -16.83 9.70 -0.08
CA LEU A 84 -17.53 10.79 0.60
C LEU A 84 -17.23 10.92 2.09
N ASN A 85 -16.77 9.84 2.73
CA ASN A 85 -16.57 9.79 4.17
C ASN A 85 -15.24 10.41 4.63
N TRP A 86 -14.54 11.11 3.73
CA TRP A 86 -13.47 12.02 4.13
C TRP A 86 -14.11 13.32 4.61
N HIS A 87 -13.82 13.77 5.83
CA HIS A 87 -14.24 15.08 6.36
C HIS A 87 -13.55 16.25 5.61
N GLY A 88 -13.73 16.35 4.29
CA GLY A 88 -13.13 17.31 3.37
C GLY A 88 -12.09 16.71 2.41
N GLU A 89 -11.72 17.49 1.38
CA GLU A 89 -10.69 17.08 0.41
C GLU A 89 -9.28 17.00 1.00
N THR A 90 -8.99 17.83 2.01
CA THR A 90 -7.67 17.92 2.64
C THR A 90 -7.24 16.61 3.31
N PRO A 91 -8.03 15.96 4.17
CA PRO A 91 -7.63 14.70 4.80
C PRO A 91 -7.42 13.57 3.78
N ARG A 92 -8.22 13.52 2.70
CA ARG A 92 -8.03 12.57 1.59
C ARG A 92 -6.65 12.71 0.95
N ARG A 93 -6.31 13.94 0.54
CA ARG A 93 -5.03 14.23 -0.13
C ARG A 93 -3.85 14.04 0.81
N LEU A 94 -3.99 14.45 2.07
CA LEU A 94 -2.96 14.28 3.09
C LEU A 94 -2.68 12.80 3.32
N TYR A 95 -3.71 11.98 3.52
CA TYR A 95 -3.56 10.54 3.74
C TYR A 95 -2.87 9.86 2.56
N GLY A 96 -3.35 10.08 1.33
CA GLY A 96 -2.75 9.50 0.14
C GLY A 96 -1.28 9.90 -0.06
N SER A 97 -0.97 11.19 0.11
CA SER A 97 0.39 11.71 -0.02
C SER A 97 1.32 11.21 1.09
N THR A 98 0.85 11.18 2.35
CA THR A 98 1.64 10.68 3.47
C THR A 98 1.98 9.20 3.31
N VAL A 99 1.01 8.37 2.92
CA VAL A 99 1.25 6.93 2.69
C VAL A 99 2.24 6.72 1.55
N MET A 100 2.12 7.48 0.45
CA MET A 100 3.06 7.41 -0.68
C MET A 100 4.48 7.86 -0.30
N LEU A 101 4.63 8.93 0.48
CA LEU A 101 5.95 9.37 0.93
C LEU A 101 6.56 8.36 1.88
N LEU A 102 5.78 7.89 2.84
CA LEU A 102 6.23 6.95 3.86
C LEU A 102 6.63 5.60 3.25
N GLN A 103 5.89 5.09 2.24
CA GLN A 103 6.28 3.87 1.55
C GLN A 103 7.64 4.05 0.82
N VAL A 104 7.85 5.17 0.12
CA VAL A 104 9.06 5.40 -0.67
C VAL A 104 10.26 5.57 0.26
N THR A 105 10.11 6.36 1.33
CA THR A 105 11.16 6.58 2.32
C THR A 105 11.54 5.29 3.02
N LEU A 106 10.57 4.51 3.52
CA LEU A 106 10.87 3.26 4.23
C LEU A 106 11.54 2.22 3.33
N LEU A 107 11.04 2.03 2.10
CA LEU A 107 11.63 1.10 1.15
C LEU A 107 13.07 1.50 0.81
N TRP A 108 13.32 2.79 0.59
CA TRP A 108 14.65 3.32 0.30
C TRP A 108 15.61 3.13 1.48
N TYR A 109 15.18 3.47 2.71
CA TYR A 109 15.99 3.26 3.91
C TYR A 109 16.34 1.80 4.15
N LEU A 110 15.37 0.88 4.02
CA LEU A 110 15.62 -0.55 4.18
C LEU A 110 16.66 -1.04 3.17
N PHE A 111 16.52 -0.64 1.91
CA PHE A 111 17.46 -1.02 0.85
C PHE A 111 18.88 -0.50 1.12
N ILE A 112 19.04 0.79 1.48
CA ILE A 112 20.35 1.39 1.78
C ILE A 112 20.95 0.78 3.06
N SER A 113 20.15 0.56 4.09
CA SER A 113 20.64 -0.05 5.34
C SER A 113 21.18 -1.46 5.12
N ALA A 114 20.55 -2.23 4.24
CA ALA A 114 21.07 -3.54 3.86
C ALA A 114 22.39 -3.41 3.11
N ILE A 115 22.51 -2.45 2.17
CA ILE A 115 23.78 -2.22 1.47
C ILE A 115 24.90 -1.83 2.43
N VAL A 116 24.67 -0.88 3.33
CA VAL A 116 25.70 -0.36 4.25
C VAL A 116 26.12 -1.38 5.30
N ASN A 117 25.19 -2.16 5.88
CA ASN A 117 25.54 -3.18 6.87
C ASN A 117 26.24 -4.40 6.27
N PHE A 118 26.21 -4.56 4.94
CA PHE A 118 26.84 -5.67 4.22
C PHE A 118 28.02 -5.24 3.33
N SER A 119 28.39 -3.96 3.31
CA SER A 119 29.63 -3.44 2.71
C SER A 119 30.76 -3.42 3.73
#